data_AF-A0A967SHN1-F1
#
_entry.id   AF-A0A967SHN1-F1
#
_cell.length_a   1.000
_cell.length_b   1.000
_cell.length_c   1.000
_cell.angle_alpha   90.00
_cell.angle_beta   90.00
_cell.angle_gamma   90.00
#
_symmetry.space_group_name_H-M   'P 1'
#
loop_
_entity.id
_entity.type
_entity.pdbx_description
1 polymer ?
#
loop_
_entity_poly.entity_id
_entity_poly.type
_entity_poly.pdbx_seq_one_letter_code
_entity_poly.pdbx_strand_id
1 'polypeptide(L)' 'MHQSIAKRSFGLLKRVGIEEEITFTGGVTKNTAMVQVLNELLETEMNVSEESHFMGALGAALFALERARGGAIPAGEEVA' A
#
# COMPACT_ATOMS: atom_id res chain seq x y z
N MET A 1 -20.28 -1.38 6.03
CA MET A 1 -19.60 -1.48 4.72
C MET A 1 -18.10 -1.69 4.85
N HIS A 2 -17.39 -0.91 5.67
CA HIS A 2 -15.92 -1.02 5.78
C HIS A 2 -15.42 -2.40 6.30
N GLN A 3 -16.14 -3.02 7.24
CA GLN A 3 -15.78 -4.35 7.75
C GLN A 3 -15.78 -5.48 6.71
N SER A 4 -16.73 -5.50 5.76
CA SER A 4 -16.78 -6.58 4.76
C SER A 4 -15.63 -6.48 3.75
N ILE A 5 -15.21 -5.25 3.42
CA ILE A 5 -14.03 -4.98 2.60
C ILE A 5 -12.77 -5.37 3.37
N ALA A 6 -12.64 -4.93 4.62
CA ALA A 6 -11.47 -5.22 5.44
C ALA A 6 -11.25 -6.73 5.65
N LYS A 7 -12.30 -7.50 5.96
CA LYS A 7 -12.23 -8.97 6.07
C LYS A 7 -11.79 -9.65 4.78
N ARG A 8 -12.26 -9.15 3.62
CA ARG A 8 -11.85 -9.68 2.31
C ARG A 8 -10.36 -9.40 2.05
N SER A 9 -9.92 -8.16 2.30
CA SER A 9 -8.51 -7.77 2.17
C SER A 9 -7.62 -8.60 3.08
N PHE A 10 -8.02 -8.81 4.34
CA PHE A 10 -7.29 -9.64 5.29
C PHE A 10 -7.15 -11.10 4.83
N GLY A 11 -8.20 -11.69 4.27
CA GLY A 11 -8.14 -13.04 3.69
C GLY A 11 -7.27 -13.17 2.43
N LEU A 12 -7.00 -12.06 1.74
CA LEU A 12 -6.01 -12.00 0.65
C LEU A 12 -4.60 -11.91 1.22
N LEU A 13 -4.36 -11.01 2.17
CA LEU A 13 -3.06 -10.79 2.81
C LEU A 13 -2.53 -12.07 3.49
N LYS A 14 -3.39 -12.81 4.21
CA LYS A 14 -2.98 -14.08 4.84
C LYS A 14 -2.43 -15.13 3.87
N ARG A 15 -2.76 -15.08 2.58
CA ARG A 15 -2.26 -16.05 1.58
C ARG A 15 -0.83 -15.77 1.13
N VAL A 16 -0.38 -14.53 1.25
CA VAL A 16 0.97 -14.11 0.84
C VAL A 16 1.92 -13.92 2.01
N GLY A 17 1.43 -14.03 3.25
CA GLY A 17 2.17 -13.69 4.46
C GLY A 17 1.97 -12.23 4.85
N ILE A 18 2.09 -11.92 6.14
CA ILE A 18 1.99 -10.58 6.68
C ILE A 18 3.25 -10.35 7.53
N GLU A 19 4.01 -9.32 7.19
CA GLU A 19 5.17 -8.86 7.95
C GLU A 19 4.84 -7.57 8.71
N GLU A 20 5.71 -7.18 9.66
CA GLU A 20 5.43 -6.08 10.59
C GLU A 20 5.30 -4.70 9.89
N GLU A 21 6.03 -4.47 8.79
CA GLU A 21 6.05 -3.17 8.09
C GLU A 21 4.98 -3.04 7.01
N ILE A 22 3.71 -2.94 7.43
CA ILE A 22 2.56 -2.85 6.52
C ILE A 22 2.29 -1.40 6.12
N THR A 23 2.41 -1.08 4.83
CA THR A 23 2.12 0.27 4.32
C THR A 23 0.78 0.32 3.58
N PHE A 24 -0.11 1.23 4.00
CA PHE A 24 -1.42 1.42 3.35
C PHE A 24 -1.44 2.69 2.49
N THR A 25 -1.76 2.51 1.20
CA THR A 25 -1.73 3.57 0.18
C THR A 25 -3.01 3.64 -0.65
N GLY A 26 -3.17 4.72 -1.42
CA GLY A 26 -4.33 4.95 -2.29
C GLY A 26 -5.45 5.74 -1.61
N GLY A 27 -6.50 6.05 -2.37
CA GLY A 27 -7.53 7.02 -1.93
C GLY A 27 -8.31 6.62 -0.67
N VAL A 28 -8.40 5.33 -0.37
CA VAL A 28 -9.13 4.82 0.81
C VAL A 28 -8.43 5.17 2.12
N THR A 29 -7.15 5.56 2.08
CA THR A 29 -6.39 6.02 3.27
C THR A 29 -7.02 7.23 3.95
N LYS A 30 -7.79 8.06 3.23
CA LYS A 30 -8.55 9.18 3.82
C LYS A 30 -9.78 8.75 4.63
N ASN A 31 -10.18 7.48 4.54
CA ASN A 31 -11.21 6.91 5.39
C ASN A 31 -10.59 6.38 6.69
N THR A 32 -10.58 7.23 7.73
CA THR A 32 -10.00 6.89 9.04
C THR A 32 -10.66 5.68 9.69
N ALA A 33 -11.97 5.48 9.51
CA ALA A 33 -12.67 4.31 10.02
C ALA A 33 -12.20 3.00 9.36
N MET A 34 -11.82 3.02 8.07
CA MET A 34 -11.22 1.86 7.42
C MET A 34 -9.83 1.56 7.98
N VAL A 35 -9.00 2.58 8.18
CA VAL A 35 -7.65 2.42 8.74
C VAL A 35 -7.73 1.78 10.12
N GLN A 36 -8.62 2.27 10.99
CA GLN A 36 -8.85 1.71 12.32
C GLN A 36 -9.26 0.23 12.26
N VAL A 37 -10.26 -0.11 11.44
CA VAL A 37 -10.73 -1.49 11.29
C VAL A 37 -9.63 -2.42 10.75
N LEU A 38 -8.77 -1.93 9.86
CA LEU A 38 -7.64 -2.72 9.35
C LEU A 38 -6.56 -2.92 10.41
N ASN A 39 -6.20 -1.90 11.18
CA ASN A 39 -5.25 -2.02 12.29
C ASN A 39 -5.75 -3.05 13.33
N GLU A 40 -7.04 -3.02 13.67
CA GLU A 40 -7.66 -4.00 14.58
C GLU A 40 -7.58 -5.43 14.03
N LEU A 41 -7.84 -5.63 12.74
CA LEU A 41 -7.82 -6.95 12.12
C LEU A 41 -6.40 -7.49 11.92
N LEU A 42 -5.43 -6.61 11.70
CA LEU A 42 -4.02 -6.96 11.50
C LEU A 42 -3.26 -7.10 12.82
N GLU A 43 -3.84 -6.63 13.93
CA GLU A 43 -3.17 -6.57 15.24
C GLU A 43 -1.82 -5.81 15.16
N THR A 44 -1.75 -4.81 14.29
CA THR A 44 -0.54 -4.02 13.99
C THR A 44 -0.95 -2.65 13.46
N GLU A 45 -0.20 -1.61 13.83
CA GLU A 45 -0.39 -0.29 13.24
C GLU A 45 0.25 -0.22 11.85
N MET A 46 -0.56 0.03 10.83
CA MET A 46 -0.05 0.23 9.48
C MET A 46 0.62 1.61 9.33
N ASN A 47 1.65 1.67 8.49
CA ASN A 47 2.25 2.90 8.01
C ASN A 47 1.28 3.64 7.07
N VAL A 48 0.77 4.79 7.51
CA VAL A 48 -0.14 5.64 6.71
C VAL A 48 0.34 7.09 6.72
N SER A 49 0.86 7.54 5.57
CA SER A 49 1.21 8.95 5.37
C SER A 49 -0.04 9.79 5.08
N GLU A 50 -0.03 11.07 5.47
CA GLU A 50 -1.07 12.03 5.11
C GLU A 50 -1.25 12.15 3.57
N GLU A 51 -0.15 11.91 2.85
CA GLU A 51 -0.07 12.00 1.39
C GLU A 51 -0.24 10.62 0.70
N SER A 52 -0.52 9.55 1.45
CA SER A 52 -0.65 8.18 0.91
C SER A 52 -1.66 8.03 -0.23
N HIS A 53 -2.63 8.93 -0.32
CA HIS A 53 -3.62 8.98 -1.39
C HIS A 53 -3.04 9.38 -2.77
N PHE A 54 -1.87 10.02 -2.82
CA PHE A 54 -1.17 10.40 -4.06
C PHE A 54 -0.19 9.35 -4.58
N MET A 55 0.04 8.24 -3.87
CA MET A 55 1.14 7.31 -4.17
C MET A 55 1.12 6.75 -5.60
N GLY A 56 -0.07 6.53 -6.18
CA GLY A 56 -0.18 6.13 -7.58
C GLY A 56 0.34 7.18 -8.57
N ALA A 57 0.01 8.46 -8.35
CA ALA A 57 0.51 9.56 -9.17
C ALA A 57 2.01 9.80 -8.95
N LEU A 58 2.47 9.67 -7.71
CA LEU A 58 3.89 9.77 -7.36
C LEU A 58 4.71 8.70 -8.09
N GLY A 59 4.27 7.44 -8.07
CA GLY A 59 4.95 6.35 -8.80
C GLY A 59 5.02 6.62 -10.31
N ALA A 60 3.93 7.11 -10.91
CA ALA A 60 3.92 7.48 -12.33
C ALA A 60 4.91 8.61 -12.65
N ALA A 61 5.00 9.63 -11.77
CA ALA A 61 5.94 10.73 -11.93
C ALA A 61 7.40 10.26 -11.79
N LEU A 62 7.69 9.36 -10.84
CA LEU A 62 9.02 8.76 -10.68
C LEU A 62 9.42 7.93 -11.90
N PHE A 63 8.51 7.14 -12.46
CA PHE A 63 8.76 6.37 -13.68
C PHE A 63 9.04 7.26 -14.88
N ALA A 64 8.28 8.35 -15.05
CA ALA A 64 8.53 9.33 -16.10
C ALA A 64 9.91 10.01 -15.92
N LEU A 65 10.27 10.36 -14.69
CA LEU A 65 11.56 10.97 -14.36
C LEU A 65 12.74 10.02 -14.64
N GLU A 66 12.62 8.76 -14.24
CA GLU A 66 13.63 7.73 -14.51
C GLU A 66 13.85 7.55 -16.01
N ARG A 67 12.76 7.46 -16.77
CA ARG A 67 12.81 7.38 -18.24
C ARG A 67 13.43 8.62 -18.87
N ALA A 68 13.12 9.82 -18.36
CA ALA A 68 13.70 11.06 -18.85
C ALA A 68 15.21 11.16 -18.56
N ARG A 69 15.68 10.55 -17.45
CA ARG A 69 17.10 10.47 -17.08
C ARG A 69 17.87 9.37 -17.83
N GLY A 70 17.22 8.62 -18.72
CA GLY A 70 17.84 7.53 -19.48
C GLY A 70 18.02 6.24 -18.68
N GLY A 71 17.37 6.10 -17.52
CA GLY A 71 17.33 4.85 -16.77
C GLY A 71 16.57 3.78 -17.53
N ALA A 72 17.16 2.59 -17.65
CA ALA A 72 16.42 1.39 -18.01
C ALA A 72 15.63 0.93 -16.78
N ILE A 73 14.36 0.57 -16.96
CA ILE A 73 13.54 -0.01 -15.90
C ILE A 73 14.30 -1.23 -15.37
N PRO A 74 14.70 -1.30 -14.09
CA PRO A 74 15.19 -2.55 -13.53
C PRO A 74 14.03 -3.54 -13.63
N ALA A 75 14.17 -4.53 -14.51
CA ALA A 75 13.25 -5.65 -14.58
C ALA A 75 13.36 -6.36 -13.23
N GLY A 76 12.38 -6.11 -12.35
CA GLY A 76 12.25 -6.61 -10.98
C GLY A 76 13.48 -7.30 -10.43
N GLU A 77 14.33 -6.56 -9.69
CA GLU A 77 15.26 -7.21 -8.79
C GLU A 77 14.42 -8.07 -7.84
N GLU A 78 14.57 -9.40 -7.95
CA GLU A 78 14.12 -10.33 -6.93
C GLU A 78 14.75 -9.88 -5.62
N VAL A 79 13.93 -9.28 -4.75
CA VAL A 79 14.22 -9.15 -3.33
C VAL A 79 14.32 -10.57 -2.78
N ALA A 80 15.57 -11.03 -2.65
CA ALA A 80 15.95 -12.30 -2.03
C ALA A 80 15.81 -12.25 -0.50
#